data_AF-A0A3D5B8R7-F1
#
_entry.id   AF-A0A3D5B8R7-F1
#
_cell.length_a   1.000
_cell.length_b   1.000
_cell.length_c   1.000
_cell.angle_alpha   90.00
_cell.angle_beta   90.00
_cell.angle_gamma   90.00
#
_symmetry.space_group_name_H-M   'P 1'
#
loop_
_entity.id
_entity.type
_entity.pdbx_description
1 polymer ?
#
loop_
_entity_poly.entity_id
_entity_poly.type
_entity_poly.pdbx_seq_one_letter_code
_entity_poly.pdbx_strand_id
1 'polypeptide(L)'
;MDGLVLISPMTWKEPRWATPLLDVVRALLPLSFHPLQHIPMDSPLLEEELFQYQPEFDKEDPDQVEEMRHLEIPLMILDQLREVGREGLAAAPQVNVPTLVIQGRQDKVIQPRWTEEMTKQIPGLVDYVTVDGSHSLTMPRCPSFDNVSSAVVEFGEQIRDR
;
A
#
# COMPACT_ATOMS: atom_id res chain seq x y z
N MET A 1 -2.06 9.08 22.88
CA MET A 1 -2.13 8.04 21.83
C MET A 1 -1.72 6.77 22.52
N ASP A 2 -2.68 5.89 22.70
CA ASP A 2 -2.56 4.76 23.63
C ASP A 2 -2.16 3.48 22.90
N GLY A 3 -2.35 3.47 21.57
CA GLY A 3 -1.74 2.53 20.63
C GLY A 3 -1.79 3.06 19.19
N LEU A 4 -1.17 2.33 18.28
CA LEU A 4 -1.14 2.57 16.83
C LEU A 4 -1.39 1.25 16.10
N VAL A 5 -2.19 1.29 15.02
CA VAL A 5 -2.30 0.16 14.09
C VAL A 5 -1.87 0.61 12.70
N LEU A 6 -1.00 -0.16 12.07
CA LEU A 6 -0.49 0.06 10.72
C LEU A 6 -0.95 -1.10 9.82
N ILE A 7 -1.86 -0.82 8.89
CA ILE A 7 -2.38 -1.80 7.93
C ILE A 7 -1.77 -1.51 6.56
N SER A 8 -1.07 -2.51 5.98
CA SER A 8 -0.31 -2.40 4.73
C SER A 8 0.54 -1.11 4.64
N PRO A 9 1.35 -0.77 5.66
CA PRO A 9 1.94 0.57 5.77
C PRO A 9 2.89 0.88 4.62
N MET A 10 2.60 1.98 3.91
CA MET A 10 3.44 2.52 2.83
C MET A 10 4.90 2.66 3.29
N THR A 11 5.77 1.77 2.80
CA THR A 11 7.20 1.76 3.12
C THR A 11 8.02 1.79 1.84
N TRP A 12 8.94 2.75 1.74
CA TRP A 12 9.77 2.91 0.55
C TRP A 12 11.26 3.01 0.89
N LYS A 13 12.04 2.00 0.49
CA LYS A 13 13.47 1.88 0.77
C LYS A 13 14.26 1.81 -0.53
N GLU A 14 14.78 2.96 -0.97
CA GLU A 14 15.64 3.01 -2.16
C GLU A 14 17.06 2.51 -1.83
N PRO A 15 17.69 1.73 -2.73
CA PRO A 15 19.12 1.48 -2.65
C PRO A 15 19.85 2.83 -2.74
N ARG A 16 20.72 3.13 -1.76
CA ARG A 16 21.45 4.42 -1.71
C ARG A 16 22.28 4.75 -2.95
N TRP A 17 22.66 3.73 -3.73
CA TRP A 17 23.38 3.89 -5.00
C TRP A 17 22.45 4.26 -6.17
N ALA A 18 21.16 3.93 -6.08
CA ALA A 18 20.19 4.11 -7.16
C ALA A 18 19.59 5.52 -7.17
N THR A 19 19.48 6.21 -6.03
CA THR A 19 18.89 7.56 -5.93
C THR A 19 19.45 8.56 -6.96
N PRO A 20 20.78 8.82 -7.07
CA PRO A 20 21.30 9.77 -8.05
C PRO A 20 21.09 9.33 -9.51
N LEU A 21 21.00 8.02 -9.78
CA LEU A 21 20.68 7.49 -11.11
C LEU A 21 19.20 7.72 -11.45
N LEU A 22 18.32 7.50 -10.48
CA LEU A 22 16.87 7.67 -10.63
C LEU A 22 16.51 9.15 -10.83
N ASP A 23 17.21 10.08 -10.18
CA ASP A 23 17.00 11.53 -10.37
C ASP A 23 17.39 11.98 -11.79
N VAL A 24 18.49 11.45 -12.33
CA VAL A 24 18.89 11.71 -13.74
C VAL A 24 17.91 11.08 -14.74
N VAL A 25 17.43 9.87 -14.48
CA VAL A 25 16.42 9.21 -15.33
C VAL A 25 15.10 9.96 -15.31
N ARG A 26 14.63 10.44 -14.13
CA ARG A 26 13.41 11.25 -13.99
C ARG A 26 13.42 12.50 -14.88
N ALA A 27 14.55 13.20 -14.98
CA ALA A 27 14.68 14.39 -15.83
C ALA A 27 14.49 14.11 -17.33
N LEU A 28 14.47 12.82 -17.73
CA LEU A 28 14.25 12.35 -19.11
C LEU A 28 12.92 11.58 -19.28
N LEU A 29 12.15 11.39 -18.21
CA LEU A 29 10.85 10.72 -18.25
C LEU A 29 9.71 11.70 -18.59
N PRO A 30 8.59 11.23 -19.19
CA PRO A 30 7.42 12.07 -19.46
C PRO A 30 6.75 12.54 -18.16
N LEU A 31 6.05 13.68 -18.20
CA LEU A 31 5.40 14.25 -17.00
C LEU A 31 4.24 13.39 -16.45
N SER A 32 3.62 12.58 -17.31
CA SER A 32 2.53 11.65 -16.99
C SER A 32 2.74 10.30 -17.67
N PHE A 33 2.02 9.28 -17.21
CA PHE A 33 1.97 7.95 -17.82
C PHE A 33 0.55 7.39 -17.78
N HIS A 34 0.27 6.44 -18.69
CA HIS A 34 -1.04 5.81 -18.85
C HIS A 34 -0.98 4.34 -18.37
N PRO A 35 -1.20 4.05 -17.07
CA PRO A 35 -1.06 2.69 -16.53
C PRO A 35 -1.97 1.66 -17.21
N LEU A 36 -3.18 2.06 -17.63
CA LEU A 36 -4.23 1.15 -18.07
C LEU A 36 -4.29 0.97 -19.59
N GLN A 37 -3.57 1.79 -20.36
CA GLN A 37 -3.60 1.81 -21.84
C GLN A 37 -3.45 0.40 -22.45
N HIS A 38 -2.50 -0.39 -21.92
CA HIS A 38 -2.13 -1.71 -22.43
C HIS A 38 -2.65 -2.88 -21.58
N ILE A 39 -3.42 -2.62 -20.52
CA ILE A 39 -3.94 -3.69 -19.65
C ILE A 39 -5.32 -4.15 -20.19
N PRO A 40 -5.60 -5.46 -20.23
CA PRO A 40 -6.94 -5.98 -20.54
C PRO A 40 -7.93 -5.65 -19.41
N MET A 41 -9.13 -5.15 -19.76
CA MET A 41 -10.16 -4.75 -18.77
C MET A 41 -10.85 -5.94 -18.09
N ASP A 42 -10.69 -7.13 -18.67
CA ASP A 42 -11.04 -8.44 -18.12
C ASP A 42 -9.91 -9.06 -17.27
N SER A 43 -8.76 -8.39 -17.12
CA SER A 43 -7.65 -8.96 -16.36
C SER A 43 -7.98 -9.10 -14.86
N PRO A 44 -7.61 -10.23 -14.22
CA PRO A 44 -7.83 -10.43 -12.78
C PRO A 44 -7.20 -9.34 -11.92
N LEU A 45 -6.09 -8.74 -12.37
CA LEU A 45 -5.40 -7.65 -11.68
C LEU A 45 -6.28 -6.40 -11.52
N LEU A 46 -7.00 -5.99 -12.57
CA LEU A 46 -7.87 -4.81 -12.47
C LEU A 46 -9.14 -5.11 -11.68
N GLU A 47 -9.64 -6.35 -11.74
CA GLU A 47 -10.75 -6.78 -10.87
C GLU A 47 -10.35 -6.73 -9.39
N GLU A 48 -9.18 -7.28 -9.05
CA GLU A 48 -8.65 -7.33 -7.69
C GLU A 48 -8.24 -5.95 -7.16
N GLU A 49 -7.64 -5.06 -7.96
CA GLU A 49 -7.02 -3.83 -7.42
C GLU A 49 -7.69 -2.51 -7.83
N LEU A 50 -8.60 -2.50 -8.82
CA LEU A 50 -9.24 -1.26 -9.31
C LEU A 50 -10.77 -1.31 -9.31
N PHE A 51 -11.38 -2.26 -10.02
CA PHE A 51 -12.86 -2.36 -10.10
C PHE A 51 -13.50 -2.76 -8.77
N GLN A 52 -12.71 -3.24 -7.80
CA GLN A 52 -13.22 -3.36 -6.44
C GLN A 52 -13.60 -2.02 -5.79
N TYR A 53 -13.05 -0.90 -6.29
CA TYR A 53 -13.30 0.48 -5.86
C TYR A 53 -14.29 1.25 -6.74
N GLN A 54 -14.56 0.79 -7.96
CA GLN A 54 -15.50 1.39 -8.91
C GLN A 54 -16.55 0.37 -9.36
N PRO A 55 -17.49 -0.05 -8.48
CA PRO A 55 -18.56 -0.99 -8.84
C PRO A 55 -19.54 -0.44 -9.90
N GLU A 56 -19.55 0.87 -10.13
CA GLU A 56 -20.33 1.55 -11.17
C GLU A 56 -19.70 1.50 -12.58
N PHE A 57 -18.45 1.02 -12.72
CA PHE A 57 -17.78 0.94 -14.02
C PHE A 57 -18.37 -0.19 -14.88
N ASP A 58 -18.95 0.16 -16.02
CA ASP A 58 -19.46 -0.82 -16.99
C ASP A 58 -18.34 -1.22 -17.99
N LYS A 59 -17.99 -2.50 -17.99
CA LYS A 59 -16.98 -3.07 -18.89
C LYS A 59 -17.50 -3.33 -20.30
N GLU A 60 -18.81 -3.33 -20.50
CA GLU A 60 -19.46 -3.49 -21.81
C GLU A 60 -19.69 -2.13 -22.49
N ASP A 61 -19.59 -1.01 -21.75
CA ASP A 61 -19.65 0.35 -22.28
C ASP A 61 -18.30 0.75 -22.93
N PRO A 62 -18.24 0.93 -24.26
CA PRO A 62 -17.00 1.26 -24.95
C PRO A 62 -16.48 2.66 -24.60
N ASP A 63 -17.35 3.61 -24.24
CA ASP A 63 -16.94 4.98 -23.92
C ASP A 63 -16.23 5.01 -22.56
N GLN A 64 -16.76 4.30 -21.55
CA GLN A 64 -16.10 4.13 -20.25
C GLN A 64 -14.77 3.38 -20.36
N VAL A 65 -14.69 2.33 -21.20
CA VAL A 65 -13.45 1.60 -21.44
C VAL A 65 -12.37 2.50 -22.05
N GLU A 66 -12.72 3.40 -22.97
CA GLU A 66 -11.75 4.30 -23.60
C GLU A 66 -11.30 5.41 -22.65
N GLU A 67 -12.21 6.01 -21.86
CA GLU A 67 -11.85 6.94 -20.77
C GLU A 67 -10.85 6.29 -19.80
N MET A 68 -11.09 5.03 -19.42
CA MET A 68 -10.21 4.28 -18.51
C MET A 68 -8.82 4.03 -19.11
N ARG A 69 -8.72 3.80 -20.44
CA ARG A 69 -7.42 3.66 -21.14
C ARG A 69 -6.64 4.97 -21.19
N HIS A 70 -7.35 6.10 -21.22
CA HIS A 70 -6.78 7.44 -21.22
C HIS A 70 -6.52 8.03 -19.83
N LEU A 71 -6.68 7.25 -18.76
CA LEU A 71 -6.30 7.67 -17.40
C LEU A 71 -4.82 8.03 -17.33
N GLU A 72 -4.52 9.34 -17.24
CA GLU A 72 -3.18 9.86 -17.04
C GLU A 72 -2.87 10.05 -15.55
N ILE A 73 -1.78 9.44 -15.08
CA ILE A 73 -1.22 9.69 -13.75
C ILE A 73 0.05 10.53 -13.89
N PRO A 74 0.12 11.73 -13.29
CA PRO A 74 1.35 12.52 -13.22
C PRO A 74 2.44 11.78 -12.44
N LEU A 75 3.68 11.73 -12.97
CA LEU A 75 4.81 11.08 -12.27
C LEU A 75 5.11 11.71 -10.91
N MET A 76 4.78 13.00 -10.73
CA MET A 76 4.91 13.69 -9.44
C MET A 76 4.11 13.01 -8.31
N ILE A 77 3.01 12.32 -8.61
CA ILE A 77 2.26 11.54 -7.61
C ILE A 77 3.09 10.35 -7.11
N LEU A 78 3.81 9.67 -8.01
CA LEU A 78 4.74 8.60 -7.61
C LEU A 78 5.86 9.13 -6.72
N ASP A 79 6.39 10.32 -7.02
CA ASP A 79 7.42 10.94 -6.20
C ASP A 79 6.91 11.32 -4.80
N GLN A 80 5.68 11.82 -4.68
CA GLN A 80 5.03 12.08 -3.39
C GLN A 80 4.80 10.78 -2.59
N LEU A 81 4.32 9.71 -3.23
CA LEU A 81 4.17 8.40 -2.57
C LEU A 81 5.52 7.85 -2.07
N ARG A 82 6.59 8.03 -2.85
CA ARG A 82 7.98 7.65 -2.49
C ARG A 82 8.55 8.50 -1.36
N GLU A 83 8.17 9.77 -1.27
CA GLU A 83 8.54 10.66 -0.17
C GLU A 83 7.83 10.24 1.12
N VAL A 84 6.49 10.09 1.09
CA VAL A 84 5.70 9.60 2.24
C VAL A 84 6.21 8.25 2.75
N GLY A 85 6.48 7.29 1.86
CA GLY A 85 7.01 5.98 2.23
C GLY A 85 8.44 6.01 2.80
N ARG A 86 9.25 7.04 2.45
CA ARG A 86 10.58 7.28 3.05
C ARG A 86 10.48 7.96 4.40
N GLU A 87 9.60 8.96 4.55
CA GLU A 87 9.38 9.67 5.81
C GLU A 87 8.78 8.75 6.88
N GLY A 88 7.78 7.94 6.52
CA GLY A 88 7.21 6.92 7.40
C GLY A 88 8.25 5.92 7.90
N LEU A 89 9.12 5.44 6.99
CA LEU A 89 10.23 4.54 7.35
C LEU A 89 11.28 5.22 8.25
N ALA A 90 11.56 6.51 8.04
CA ALA A 90 12.47 7.30 8.88
C ALA A 90 11.85 7.69 10.24
N ALA A 91 10.52 7.72 10.35
CA ALA A 91 9.78 7.95 11.58
C ALA A 91 9.63 6.69 12.45
N ALA A 92 9.76 5.47 11.88
CA ALA A 92 9.60 4.21 12.61
C ALA A 92 10.40 4.11 13.94
N PRO A 93 11.68 4.54 14.04
CA PRO A 93 12.43 4.59 15.30
C PRO A 93 11.85 5.50 16.40
N GLN A 94 10.90 6.36 16.06
CA GLN A 94 10.28 7.34 16.98
C GLN A 94 8.94 6.83 17.53
N VAL A 95 8.43 5.70 17.02
CA VAL A 95 7.14 5.12 17.40
C VAL A 95 7.28 4.33 18.72
N ASN A 96 7.14 5.04 19.83
CA ASN A 96 7.29 4.50 21.19
C ASN A 96 5.96 4.01 21.82
N VAL A 97 4.83 4.17 21.13
CA VAL A 97 3.52 3.67 21.58
C VAL A 97 3.33 2.20 21.19
N PRO A 98 2.52 1.41 21.94
CA PRO A 98 2.11 0.07 21.52
C PRO A 98 1.66 0.08 20.06
N THR A 99 2.23 -0.79 19.22
CA THR A 99 2.00 -0.79 17.77
C THR A 99 1.73 -2.19 17.24
N LEU A 100 0.59 -2.37 16.57
CA LEU A 100 0.30 -3.53 15.73
C LEU A 100 0.60 -3.20 14.27
N VAL A 101 1.27 -4.11 13.55
CA VAL A 101 1.45 -4.03 12.09
C VAL A 101 0.77 -5.22 11.43
N ILE A 102 -0.04 -4.98 10.39
CA ILE A 102 -0.74 -6.00 9.62
C ILE A 102 -0.37 -5.86 8.14
N GLN A 103 0.02 -6.96 7.48
CA GLN A 103 0.47 -6.95 6.09
C GLN A 103 -0.11 -8.12 5.28
N GLY A 104 -0.53 -7.84 4.04
CA GLY A 104 -0.98 -8.86 3.10
C GLY A 104 0.20 -9.63 2.52
N ARG A 105 0.18 -10.97 2.59
CA ARG A 105 1.27 -11.85 2.11
C ARG A 105 1.51 -11.74 0.60
N GLN A 106 0.48 -11.37 -0.16
CA GLN A 106 0.50 -11.26 -1.61
C GLN A 106 0.50 -9.80 -2.08
N ASP A 107 0.77 -8.83 -1.19
CA ASP A 107 0.86 -7.41 -1.51
C ASP A 107 2.00 -7.12 -2.52
N LYS A 108 1.61 -6.66 -3.71
CA LYS A 108 2.51 -6.26 -4.81
C LYS A 108 2.82 -4.77 -4.81
N VAL A 109 2.03 -3.97 -4.10
CA VAL A 109 2.20 -2.51 -3.94
C VAL A 109 3.26 -2.27 -2.86
N ILE A 110 3.01 -2.76 -1.65
CA ILE A 110 3.93 -2.71 -0.50
C ILE A 110 4.45 -4.11 -0.22
N GLN A 111 5.59 -4.43 -0.83
CA GLN A 111 6.16 -5.77 -0.72
C GLN A 111 6.49 -6.11 0.75
N PRO A 112 6.02 -7.25 1.30
CA PRO A 112 6.10 -7.55 2.75
C PRO A 112 7.50 -7.45 3.37
N ARG A 113 8.55 -7.70 2.58
CA ARG A 113 9.95 -7.52 2.99
C ARG A 113 10.30 -6.11 3.48
N TRP A 114 9.63 -5.07 2.97
CA TRP A 114 9.91 -3.69 3.37
C TRP A 114 9.19 -3.33 4.66
N THR A 115 7.96 -3.83 4.83
CA THR A 115 7.22 -3.78 6.10
C THR A 115 7.98 -4.53 7.20
N GLU A 116 8.50 -5.73 6.93
CA GLU A 116 9.35 -6.48 7.87
C GLU A 116 10.65 -5.74 8.25
N GLU A 117 11.25 -5.00 7.32
CA GLU A 117 12.42 -4.15 7.60
C GLU A 117 12.06 -2.88 8.39
N MET A 118 10.81 -2.41 8.29
CA MET A 118 10.29 -1.31 9.11
C MET A 118 9.99 -1.77 10.53
N THR A 119 9.34 -2.94 10.73
CA THR A 119 8.95 -3.41 12.07
C THR A 119 10.15 -3.61 12.98
N LYS A 120 11.30 -4.07 12.44
CA LYS A 120 12.60 -4.14 13.14
C LYS A 120 13.11 -2.81 13.71
N GLN A 121 12.55 -1.69 13.28
CA GLN A 121 12.92 -0.34 13.70
C GLN A 121 11.91 0.30 14.67
N ILE A 122 10.74 -0.29 14.92
CA ILE A 122 9.66 0.28 15.76
C ILE A 122 9.88 -0.14 17.23
N PRO A 123 10.26 0.76 18.16
CA PRO A 123 10.49 0.39 19.55
C PRO A 123 9.23 -0.08 20.29
N GLY A 124 8.07 0.49 19.95
CA GLY A 124 6.78 0.15 20.54
C GLY A 124 6.06 -1.04 19.89
N LEU A 125 6.73 -1.82 19.04
CA LEU A 125 6.10 -2.94 18.34
C LEU A 125 5.58 -3.98 19.34
N VAL A 126 4.28 -4.27 19.27
CA VAL A 126 3.63 -5.34 20.02
C VAL A 126 3.56 -6.61 19.20
N ASP A 127 3.12 -6.51 17.94
CA ASP A 127 3.04 -7.66 17.03
C ASP A 127 3.12 -7.25 15.54
N TYR A 128 3.50 -8.22 14.70
CA TYR A 128 3.51 -8.12 13.24
C TYR A 128 2.79 -9.33 12.61
N VAL A 129 1.55 -9.10 12.19
CA VAL A 129 0.65 -10.12 11.65
C VAL A 129 0.69 -10.12 10.12
N THR A 130 0.80 -11.31 9.52
CA THR A 130 0.71 -11.49 8.06
C THR A 130 -0.51 -12.32 7.67
N VAL A 131 -1.39 -11.75 6.84
CA VAL A 131 -2.67 -12.32 6.44
C VAL A 131 -2.70 -12.64 4.95
N ASP A 132 -3.61 -13.49 4.49
CA ASP A 132 -3.78 -13.78 3.06
C ASP A 132 -4.58 -12.68 2.37
N GLY A 133 -3.94 -11.96 1.45
CA GLY A 133 -4.50 -10.82 0.74
C GLY A 133 -3.41 -9.98 0.06
N SER A 134 -3.84 -9.10 -0.83
CA SER A 134 -3.00 -8.08 -1.45
C SER A 134 -2.88 -6.85 -0.52
N HIS A 135 -2.66 -5.66 -1.10
CA HIS A 135 -2.59 -4.40 -0.36
C HIS A 135 -3.88 -4.06 0.39
N SER A 136 -5.02 -4.38 -0.23
CA SER A 136 -6.35 -3.84 0.02
C SER A 136 -7.07 -4.48 1.23
N LEU A 137 -6.34 -4.65 2.33
CA LEU A 137 -6.77 -5.36 3.56
C LEU A 137 -7.98 -4.74 4.28
N THR A 138 -8.25 -3.45 4.06
CA THR A 138 -9.37 -2.73 4.69
C THR A 138 -10.67 -2.83 3.90
N MET A 139 -10.67 -3.51 2.75
CA MET A 139 -11.86 -3.66 1.90
C MET A 139 -12.71 -4.85 2.33
N PRO A 140 -14.06 -4.74 2.35
CA PRO A 140 -14.95 -5.87 2.68
C PRO A 140 -14.84 -7.08 1.73
N ARG A 141 -14.27 -6.89 0.54
CA ARG A 141 -13.97 -7.97 -0.42
C ARG A 141 -12.63 -8.68 -0.15
N CYS A 142 -11.81 -8.21 0.78
CA CYS A 142 -10.58 -8.89 1.17
C CYS A 142 -10.90 -10.21 1.89
N PRO A 143 -10.38 -11.37 1.44
CA PRO A 143 -10.64 -12.65 2.09
C PRO A 143 -10.23 -12.72 3.56
N SER A 144 -9.26 -11.90 3.98
CA SER A 144 -8.80 -11.80 5.37
C SER A 144 -9.39 -10.60 6.13
N PHE A 145 -10.44 -9.93 5.64
CA PHE A 145 -11.04 -8.76 6.32
C PHE A 145 -11.43 -9.07 7.78
N ASP A 146 -11.98 -10.26 8.04
CA ASP A 146 -12.34 -10.70 9.39
C ASP A 146 -11.10 -10.94 10.26
N ASN A 147 -10.02 -11.49 9.71
CA ASN A 147 -8.74 -11.68 10.41
C ASN A 147 -8.09 -10.33 10.77
N VAL A 148 -8.10 -9.37 9.83
CA VAL A 148 -7.61 -8.00 10.03
C VAL A 148 -8.43 -7.31 11.14
N SER A 149 -9.76 -7.40 11.06
CA SER A 149 -10.68 -6.80 12.04
C SER A 149 -10.50 -7.42 13.43
N SER A 150 -10.35 -8.75 13.50
CA SER A 150 -10.13 -9.46 14.77
C SER A 150 -8.80 -9.05 15.42
N ALA A 151 -7.71 -8.99 14.65
CA ALA A 151 -6.41 -8.56 15.15
C ALA A 151 -6.42 -7.10 15.67
N VAL A 152 -7.16 -6.20 15.02
CA VAL A 152 -7.37 -4.81 15.48
C VAL A 152 -8.12 -4.78 16.82
N VAL A 153 -9.19 -5.58 16.97
CA VAL A 153 -9.97 -5.65 18.20
C VAL A 153 -9.15 -6.26 19.34
N GLU A 154 -8.51 -7.40 19.12
CA GLU A 154 -7.65 -8.07 20.10
C GLU A 154 -6.52 -7.15 20.60
N PHE A 155 -5.87 -6.42 19.69
CA PHE A 155 -4.86 -5.42 20.06
C PHE A 155 -5.47 -4.27 20.88
N GLY A 156 -6.65 -3.79 20.52
CA GLY A 156 -7.39 -2.78 21.27
C GLY A 156 -7.71 -3.21 22.71
N GLU A 157 -8.05 -4.48 22.93
CA GLU A 157 -8.25 -5.04 24.28
C GLU A 157 -6.92 -5.18 25.03
N GLN A 158 -5.87 -5.68 24.37
CA GLN A 158 -4.53 -5.82 24.97
C GLN A 158 -3.92 -4.50 25.46
N ILE A 159 -4.22 -3.37 24.81
CA ILE A 159 -3.72 -2.05 25.24
C ILE A 159 -4.61 -1.36 26.27
N ARG A 160 -5.91 -1.72 26.33
CA ARG A 160 -6.85 -1.21 27.35
C ARG A 160 -6.54 -1.78 28.74
N ASP A 161 -6.06 -3.01 28.78
CA ASP A 161 -5.85 -3.77 30.02
C ASP A 161 -4.39 -3.68 30.53
N ARG A 162 -3.62 -2.66 30.09
CA ARG A 162 -2.23 -2.33 30.48
C ARG A 162 -2.13 -1.06 31.34
#